data_AF-A0A511BAU6-F1
#
_entry.id   AF-A0A511BAU6-F1
#
_cell.length_a   1.000
_cell.length_b   1.000
_cell.length_c   1.000
_cell.angle_alpha   90.00
_cell.angle_beta   90.00
_cell.angle_gamma   90.00
#
_symmetry.space_group_name_H-M   'P 1'
#
loop_
_entity.id
_entity.type
_entity.pdbx_description
1 polymer ?
#
loop_
_entity_poly.entity_id
_entity_poly.type
_entity_poly.pdbx_seq_one_letter_code
_entity_poly.pdbx_strand_id
1 'polypeptide(L)'
;MSRCLGKRAPRHDPRTYRLAPLLAARLPVVPPRKDWSEGVPYEMWGNDRYGCCAFAAHAALTATWTQAAQGLVALTTDMVLNNYAAVTGFDPQTGARDNGTILLDELNFWLRQGLHRPGQTLDYLTAYGSIDPQDTDAIRRGICYLGGVLAGVQVPQGFMDLPLGATWDWNAISDRKPVGGHAIAVVGYNPEGLFFNTWGTRTFMPWSTFTQIADEAYGLLSRQNWIGIPGTSPNGETFESLLTEVRGL
;
A
#
# COMPACT_ATOMS: atom_id res chain seq x y z
N MET A 1 -22.88 6.08 -0.57
CA MET A 1 -21.70 6.86 -1.03
C MET A 1 -21.06 6.09 -2.16
N SER A 2 -20.65 6.77 -3.23
CA SER A 2 -19.92 6.16 -4.34
C SER A 2 -18.52 5.70 -3.90
N ARG A 3 -17.94 4.73 -4.60
CA ARG A 3 -16.60 4.20 -4.37
C ARG A 3 -15.93 3.96 -5.71
N CYS A 4 -14.68 4.36 -5.84
CA CYS A 4 -13.95 4.24 -7.08
C CYS A 4 -12.81 3.23 -6.97
N LEU A 5 -12.61 2.52 -8.07
CA LEU A 5 -11.45 1.70 -8.36
C LEU A 5 -10.52 2.50 -9.27
N GLY A 6 -9.30 2.03 -9.51
CA GLY A 6 -8.37 2.77 -10.36
C GLY A 6 -6.98 2.18 -10.50
N LYS A 7 -6.74 0.99 -9.96
CA LYS A 7 -5.50 0.28 -10.25
C LYS A 7 -5.61 -0.31 -11.65
N ARG A 8 -4.61 -0.03 -12.49
CA ARG A 8 -4.49 -0.63 -13.82
C ARG A 8 -3.81 -1.99 -13.73
N ALA A 9 -3.82 -2.74 -14.83
CA ALA A 9 -3.16 -4.05 -14.89
C ALA A 9 -1.68 -3.92 -14.46
N PRO A 10 -1.14 -4.89 -13.69
CA PRO A 10 0.25 -4.88 -13.28
C PRO A 10 1.17 -4.80 -14.50
N ARG A 11 2.23 -4.00 -14.40
CA ARG A 11 3.32 -4.01 -15.37
C ARG A 11 4.50 -4.75 -14.75
N HIS A 12 4.99 -5.79 -15.40
CA HIS A 12 6.17 -6.50 -14.92
C HIS A 12 7.44 -5.87 -15.51
N ASP A 13 8.34 -5.41 -14.64
CA ASP A 13 9.69 -4.97 -15.02
C ASP A 13 10.70 -5.94 -14.39
N PRO A 14 11.50 -6.68 -15.18
CA PRO A 14 12.46 -7.64 -14.64
C PRO A 14 13.56 -6.99 -13.78
N ARG A 15 13.71 -5.67 -13.83
CA ARG A 15 14.65 -4.91 -12.99
C ARG A 15 14.09 -4.61 -11.60
N THR A 16 12.81 -4.85 -11.36
CA THR A 16 12.23 -4.70 -10.02
C THR A 16 12.77 -5.81 -9.11
N TYR A 17 13.54 -5.40 -8.10
CA TYR A 17 14.14 -6.33 -7.14
C TYR A 17 13.08 -7.18 -6.44
N ARG A 18 13.31 -8.49 -6.35
CA ARG A 18 12.44 -9.42 -5.63
C ARG A 18 12.81 -9.40 -4.15
N LEU A 19 11.94 -8.86 -3.31
CA LEU A 19 12.26 -8.55 -1.92
C LEU A 19 12.23 -9.77 -0.99
N ALA A 20 11.48 -10.82 -1.34
CA ALA A 20 11.24 -11.98 -0.49
C ALA A 20 12.51 -12.72 -0.02
N PRO A 21 13.50 -13.05 -0.88
CA PRO A 21 14.72 -13.74 -0.47
C PRO A 21 15.53 -12.95 0.58
N LEU A 22 15.59 -11.63 0.42
CA LEU A 22 16.29 -10.73 1.33
C LEU A 22 15.62 -10.70 2.71
N LEU A 23 14.29 -10.56 2.72
CA LEU A 23 13.51 -10.57 3.96
C LEU A 23 13.66 -11.91 4.70
N ALA A 24 13.71 -13.03 3.97
CA ALA A 24 13.87 -14.36 4.58
C ALA A 24 15.26 -14.59 5.19
N ALA A 25 16.33 -14.05 4.57
CA ALA A 25 17.71 -14.28 5.02
C ALA A 25 18.13 -13.43 6.23
N ARG A 26 17.43 -12.33 6.53
CA ARG A 26 17.95 -11.26 7.40
C ARG A 26 17.07 -10.91 8.61
N LEU A 27 15.85 -11.45 8.72
CA LEU A 27 14.88 -10.96 9.70
C LEU A 27 14.66 -11.91 10.89
N PRO A 28 14.43 -11.36 12.10
CA PRO A 28 14.12 -12.15 13.29
C PRO A 28 12.81 -12.93 13.14
N VAL A 29 12.50 -13.79 14.11
CA VAL A 29 11.24 -14.54 14.14
C VAL A 29 10.06 -13.59 13.92
N VAL A 30 9.30 -13.85 12.86
CA VAL A 30 8.11 -13.06 12.50
C VAL A 30 7.03 -13.36 13.54
N PRO A 31 6.50 -12.36 14.27
CA PRO A 31 5.46 -12.61 15.27
C PRO A 31 4.19 -13.12 14.59
N PRO A 32 3.36 -13.94 15.27
CA PRO A 32 2.14 -14.50 14.67
C PRO A 32 1.06 -13.46 14.35
N ARG A 33 1.18 -12.26 14.91
CA ARG A 33 0.32 -11.11 14.63
C ARG A 33 1.11 -9.81 14.72
N LYS A 34 0.72 -8.84 13.90
CA LYS A 34 1.22 -7.47 13.95
C LYS A 34 0.17 -6.57 13.33
N ASP A 35 -0.18 -5.46 13.95
CA ASP A 35 -1.16 -4.52 13.38
C ASP A 35 -0.71 -3.08 13.62
N TRP A 36 -0.45 -2.36 12.53
CA TRP A 36 -0.10 -0.94 12.56
C TRP A 36 -1.30 -0.03 12.30
N SER A 37 -2.46 -0.59 11.95
CA SER A 37 -3.64 0.16 11.52
C SER A 37 -4.51 0.66 12.67
N GLU A 38 -4.27 0.19 13.90
CA GLU A 38 -5.08 0.53 15.05
C GLU A 38 -4.97 2.02 15.39
N GLY A 39 -6.11 2.70 15.46
CA GLY A 39 -6.20 4.13 15.76
C GLY A 39 -5.69 5.06 14.67
N VAL A 40 -5.34 4.56 13.48
CA VAL A 40 -4.91 5.43 12.36
C VAL A 40 -6.14 6.12 11.75
N PRO A 41 -6.18 7.46 11.67
CA PRO A 41 -7.32 8.21 11.17
C PRO A 41 -7.32 8.22 9.64
N TYR A 42 -7.69 7.10 9.03
CA TYR A 42 -7.78 7.00 7.59
C TYR A 42 -8.90 7.89 7.01
N GLU A 43 -8.66 8.43 5.82
CA GLU A 43 -9.62 9.28 5.10
C GLU A 43 -9.93 8.73 3.71
N MET A 44 -11.01 9.23 3.11
CA MET A 44 -11.42 8.81 1.76
C MET A 44 -10.44 9.28 0.66
N TRP A 45 -9.75 10.40 0.88
CA TRP A 45 -8.78 11.01 -0.05
C TRP A 45 -9.28 11.17 -1.50
N GLY A 46 -10.59 11.36 -1.67
CA GLY A 46 -11.24 11.51 -2.97
C GLY A 46 -11.48 10.20 -3.74
N ASN A 47 -11.19 9.04 -3.16
CA ASN A 47 -11.39 7.75 -3.81
C ASN A 47 -12.85 7.25 -3.78
N ASP A 48 -13.78 8.09 -3.35
CA ASP A 48 -15.22 8.02 -3.58
C ASP A 48 -15.66 8.72 -4.87
N ARG A 49 -14.79 9.58 -5.42
CA ARG A 49 -15.03 10.42 -6.60
C ARG A 49 -14.14 10.05 -7.79
N TYR A 50 -12.90 9.61 -7.53
CA TYR A 50 -11.88 9.40 -8.56
C TYR A 50 -11.11 8.10 -8.40
N GLY A 51 -10.50 7.63 -9.49
CA GLY A 51 -9.65 6.43 -9.55
C GLY A 51 -8.28 6.55 -8.88
N CYS A 52 -8.14 7.40 -7.86
CA CYS A 52 -6.89 7.71 -7.18
C CYS A 52 -6.45 6.67 -6.12
N CYS A 53 -6.98 5.46 -6.13
CA CYS A 53 -6.76 4.45 -5.08
C CYS A 53 -5.29 4.19 -4.73
N ALA A 54 -4.38 4.23 -5.71
CA ALA A 54 -2.93 4.10 -5.51
C ALA A 54 -2.41 5.17 -4.54
N PHE A 55 -2.78 6.43 -4.78
CA PHE A 55 -2.37 7.58 -3.97
C PHE A 55 -3.10 7.65 -2.61
N ALA A 56 -4.33 7.12 -2.53
CA ALA A 56 -5.01 6.91 -1.26
C ALA A 56 -4.29 5.86 -0.40
N ALA A 57 -3.81 4.75 -1.00
CA ALA A 57 -3.00 3.76 -0.31
C ALA A 57 -1.64 4.34 0.13
N HIS A 58 -1.00 5.17 -0.70
CA HIS A 58 0.19 5.93 -0.29
C HIS A 58 -0.07 6.82 0.94
N ALA A 59 -1.18 7.56 0.96
CA ALA A 59 -1.55 8.38 2.11
C ALA A 59 -1.82 7.53 3.36
N ALA A 60 -2.46 6.36 3.21
CA ALA A 60 -2.67 5.40 4.29
C ALA A 60 -1.35 4.86 4.86
N LEU A 61 -0.40 4.47 4.00
CA LEU A 61 0.93 4.01 4.42
C LEU A 61 1.69 5.11 5.16
N THR A 62 1.65 6.35 4.65
CA THR A 62 2.29 7.50 5.31
C THR A 62 1.69 7.75 6.70
N ALA A 63 0.37 7.82 6.82
CA ALA A 63 -0.29 8.00 8.12
C ALA A 63 0.05 6.86 9.10
N THR A 64 0.02 5.61 8.62
CA THR A 64 0.36 4.42 9.40
C THR A 64 1.81 4.46 9.90
N TRP A 65 2.76 4.68 8.99
CA TRP A 65 4.17 4.74 9.34
C TRP A 65 4.46 5.86 10.34
N THR A 66 3.96 7.05 10.05
CA THR A 66 4.29 8.22 10.84
C THR A 66 3.63 8.20 12.21
N GLN A 67 2.41 7.66 12.35
CA GLN A 67 1.78 7.46 13.65
C GLN A 67 2.55 6.48 14.54
N ALA A 68 3.07 5.39 13.96
CA ALA A 68 3.77 4.37 14.73
C ALA A 68 5.24 4.72 15.03
N ALA A 69 5.91 5.44 14.12
CA ALA A 69 7.34 5.71 14.21
C ALA A 69 7.68 7.13 14.74
N GLN A 70 6.77 8.09 14.59
CA GLN A 70 7.02 9.51 14.87
C GLN A 70 5.70 10.25 15.19
N GLY A 71 5.60 11.53 14.85
CA GLY A 71 4.32 12.26 14.88
C GLY A 71 3.48 11.97 13.65
N LEU A 72 2.16 11.76 13.84
CA LEU A 72 1.20 11.52 12.77
C LEU A 72 1.28 12.60 11.68
N VAL A 73 1.45 12.16 10.44
CA VAL A 73 1.33 12.98 9.23
C VAL A 73 0.19 12.43 8.36
N ALA A 74 -0.86 13.22 8.20
CA ALA A 74 -2.01 12.89 7.37
C ALA A 74 -2.07 13.82 6.15
N LEU A 75 -2.08 13.25 4.95
CA LEU A 75 -2.25 14.02 3.71
C LEU A 75 -3.69 14.51 3.61
N THR A 76 -3.88 15.72 3.08
CA THR A 76 -5.22 16.19 2.72
C THR A 76 -5.68 15.57 1.40
N THR A 77 -6.99 15.58 1.15
CA THR A 77 -7.54 15.12 -0.14
C THR A 77 -6.91 15.87 -1.33
N ASP A 78 -6.73 17.18 -1.24
CA ASP A 78 -6.14 17.97 -2.33
C ASP A 78 -4.69 17.57 -2.62
N MET A 79 -3.89 17.26 -1.58
CA MET A 79 -2.53 16.76 -1.77
C MET A 79 -2.52 15.40 -2.46
N VAL A 80 -3.43 14.49 -2.09
CA VAL A 80 -3.57 13.18 -2.74
C VAL A 80 -3.94 13.34 -4.22
N LEU A 81 -4.92 14.19 -4.54
CA LEU A 81 -5.35 14.42 -5.92
C LEU A 81 -4.28 15.14 -6.76
N ASN A 82 -3.50 16.05 -6.17
CA ASN A 82 -2.37 16.68 -6.84
C ASN A 82 -1.22 15.69 -7.13
N ASN A 83 -0.93 14.79 -6.19
CA ASN A 83 0.01 13.70 -6.42
C ASN A 83 -0.48 12.77 -7.54
N TYR A 84 -1.77 12.42 -7.54
CA TYR A 84 -2.38 11.65 -8.62
C TYR A 84 -2.25 12.35 -9.98
N ALA A 85 -2.56 13.64 -10.03
CA ALA A 85 -2.43 14.48 -11.22
C ALA A 85 -0.99 14.51 -11.77
N ALA A 86 0.00 14.66 -10.89
CA ALA A 86 1.41 14.73 -11.26
C ALA A 86 1.92 13.45 -11.96
N VAL A 87 1.36 12.29 -11.59
CA VAL A 87 1.78 10.99 -12.16
C VAL A 87 0.98 10.60 -13.39
N THR A 88 -0.32 10.88 -13.42
CA THR A 88 -1.23 10.33 -14.44
C THR A 88 -1.73 11.34 -15.46
N GLY A 89 -1.52 12.64 -15.21
CA GLY A 89 -2.08 13.72 -16.00
C GLY A 89 -3.58 13.95 -15.75
N PHE A 90 -4.13 13.35 -14.69
CA PHE A 90 -5.47 13.65 -14.16
C PHE A 90 -5.61 15.15 -13.86
N ASP A 91 -6.77 15.72 -14.15
CA ASP A 91 -7.10 17.11 -13.80
C ASP A 91 -8.10 17.14 -12.62
N PRO A 92 -7.66 17.55 -11.41
CA PRO A 92 -8.52 17.58 -10.23
C PRO A 92 -9.64 18.63 -10.29
N GLN A 93 -9.55 19.63 -11.17
CA GLN A 93 -10.56 20.67 -11.32
C GLN A 93 -11.73 20.21 -12.19
N THR A 94 -11.43 19.46 -13.25
CA THR A 94 -12.44 19.03 -14.23
C THR A 94 -12.81 17.56 -14.13
N GLY A 95 -12.02 16.75 -13.42
CA GLY A 95 -12.13 15.29 -13.41
C GLY A 95 -11.64 14.63 -14.71
N ALA A 96 -11.12 15.40 -15.66
CA ALA A 96 -10.66 14.87 -16.93
C ALA A 96 -9.44 13.96 -16.74
N ARG A 97 -9.32 12.96 -17.62
CA ARG A 97 -8.19 12.01 -17.66
C ARG A 97 -8.05 11.15 -16.40
N ASP A 98 -9.13 10.90 -15.67
CA ASP A 98 -9.18 9.92 -14.58
C ASP A 98 -9.10 8.48 -15.12
N ASN A 99 -7.89 8.01 -15.42
CA ASN A 99 -7.62 6.72 -16.06
C ASN A 99 -7.02 5.68 -15.11
N GLY A 100 -6.90 6.01 -13.83
CA GLY A 100 -6.22 5.19 -12.85
C GLY A 100 -4.70 5.16 -13.02
N THR A 101 -4.05 4.25 -12.27
CA THR A 101 -2.59 4.22 -12.09
C THR A 101 -2.05 2.81 -12.24
N ILE A 102 -0.93 2.65 -12.94
CA ILE A 102 -0.08 1.44 -12.83
C ILE A 102 0.78 1.63 -11.58
N LEU A 103 0.77 0.71 -10.61
CA LEU A 103 1.47 0.90 -9.34
C LEU A 103 2.98 1.11 -9.50
N LEU A 104 3.61 0.46 -10.49
CA LEU A 104 5.00 0.75 -10.80
C LEU A 104 5.25 2.19 -11.25
N ASP A 105 4.31 2.86 -11.94
CA ASP A 105 4.48 4.27 -12.34
C ASP A 105 4.46 5.18 -11.10
N GLU A 106 3.55 4.94 -10.16
CA GLU A 106 3.52 5.63 -8.86
C GLU A 106 4.83 5.42 -8.08
N LEU A 107 5.22 4.16 -7.86
CA LEU A 107 6.42 3.82 -7.07
C LEU A 107 7.69 4.42 -7.67
N ASN A 108 7.80 4.40 -9.00
CA ASN A 108 8.90 5.00 -9.72
C ASN A 108 8.93 6.53 -9.64
N PHE A 109 7.76 7.17 -9.70
CA PHE A 109 7.64 8.61 -9.54
C PHE A 109 8.00 9.00 -8.10
N TRP A 110 7.44 8.31 -7.10
CA TRP A 110 7.73 8.57 -5.69
C TRP A 110 9.21 8.36 -5.35
N LEU A 111 9.87 7.36 -5.94
CA LEU A 111 11.30 7.11 -5.79
C LEU A 111 12.18 8.22 -6.41
N ARG A 112 11.83 8.72 -7.60
CA ARG A 112 12.72 9.60 -8.40
C ARG A 112 12.39 11.09 -8.33
N GLN A 113 11.10 11.42 -8.26
CA GLN A 113 10.57 12.78 -8.31
C GLN A 113 9.95 13.20 -6.99
N GLY A 114 9.56 12.23 -6.15
CA GLY A 114 8.92 12.46 -4.87
C GLY A 114 7.44 12.84 -5.00
N LEU A 115 6.71 12.79 -3.89
CA LEU A 115 5.30 13.13 -3.78
C LEU A 115 5.10 14.20 -2.69
N HIS A 116 4.11 15.07 -2.83
CA HIS A 116 3.81 16.07 -1.83
C HIS A 116 3.31 15.43 -0.52
N ARG A 117 3.79 15.96 0.62
CA ARG A 117 3.46 15.50 1.98
C ARG A 117 3.52 16.68 2.96
N PRO A 118 2.64 16.76 3.98
CA PRO A 118 2.74 17.83 4.97
C PRO A 118 4.12 17.90 5.65
N GLY A 119 4.54 19.12 5.98
CA GLY A 119 5.82 19.38 6.66
C GLY A 119 7.07 19.37 5.77
N GLN A 120 6.95 19.03 4.48
CA GLN A 120 8.05 19.09 3.51
C GLN A 120 7.51 19.33 2.09
N THR A 121 8.33 19.80 1.16
CA THR A 121 7.84 20.01 -0.23
C THR A 121 7.60 18.69 -0.95
N LEU A 122 8.54 17.75 -0.84
CA LEU A 122 8.49 16.43 -1.48
C LEU A 122 8.99 15.33 -0.53
N ASP A 123 8.27 14.22 -0.50
CA ASP A 123 8.60 12.93 0.12
C ASP A 123 9.10 11.95 -0.94
N TYR A 124 10.19 11.27 -0.66
CA TYR A 124 10.84 10.33 -1.56
C TYR A 124 10.83 8.94 -0.95
N LEU A 125 10.33 7.99 -1.72
CA LEU A 125 10.50 6.59 -1.40
C LEU A 125 11.98 6.24 -1.51
N THR A 126 12.53 5.54 -0.53
CA THR A 126 13.96 5.22 -0.54
C THR A 126 14.29 4.08 -1.49
N ALA A 127 13.43 3.05 -1.48
CA ALA A 127 13.46 1.90 -2.37
C ALA A 127 12.13 1.12 -2.28
N TYR A 128 11.90 0.22 -3.21
CA TYR A 128 10.81 -0.77 -3.14
C TYR A 128 11.26 -2.08 -3.79
N GLY A 129 10.58 -3.17 -3.46
CA GLY A 129 10.77 -4.45 -4.13
C GLY A 129 9.46 -5.22 -4.24
N SER A 130 9.35 -6.06 -5.27
CA SER A 130 8.18 -6.89 -5.49
C SER A 130 8.12 -8.05 -4.48
N ILE A 131 6.91 -8.39 -4.09
CA ILE A 131 6.57 -9.55 -3.26
C ILE A 131 5.56 -10.37 -4.07
N ASP A 132 5.75 -11.69 -4.12
CA ASP A 132 4.72 -12.58 -4.66
C ASP A 132 3.50 -12.53 -3.72
N PRO A 133 2.30 -12.14 -4.18
CA PRO A 133 1.11 -12.10 -3.33
C PRO A 133 0.74 -13.47 -2.72
N GLN A 134 1.23 -14.57 -3.29
CA GLN A 134 1.03 -15.93 -2.76
C GLN A 134 2.00 -16.29 -1.62
N ASP A 135 3.12 -15.58 -1.51
CA ASP A 135 4.10 -15.76 -0.42
C ASP A 135 3.64 -15.01 0.83
N THR A 136 2.71 -15.63 1.58
CA THR A 136 2.16 -15.04 2.81
C THR A 136 3.23 -14.73 3.86
N ASP A 137 4.35 -15.45 3.88
CA ASP A 137 5.44 -15.16 4.81
C ASP A 137 6.21 -13.91 4.41
N ALA A 138 6.45 -13.69 3.12
CA ALA A 138 7.02 -12.44 2.62
C ALA A 138 6.08 -11.25 2.88
N ILE A 139 4.76 -11.42 2.74
CA ILE A 139 3.77 -10.39 3.10
C ILE A 139 3.84 -10.07 4.59
N ARG A 140 3.85 -11.08 5.48
CA ARG A 140 4.02 -10.87 6.93
C ARG A 140 5.31 -10.11 7.25
N ARG A 141 6.43 -10.45 6.61
CA ARG A 141 7.71 -9.75 6.78
C ARG A 141 7.63 -8.30 6.29
N GLY A 142 7.01 -8.05 5.14
CA GLY A 142 6.78 -6.70 4.61
C GLY A 142 5.99 -5.85 5.60
N ILE A 143 4.88 -6.37 6.11
CA ILE A 143 4.08 -5.66 7.12
C ILE A 143 4.88 -5.44 8.42
N CYS A 144 5.53 -6.48 8.93
CA CYS A 144 6.19 -6.42 10.22
C CYS A 144 7.36 -5.43 10.23
N TYR A 145 8.24 -5.49 9.22
CA TYR A 145 9.50 -4.75 9.24
C TYR A 145 9.48 -3.51 8.35
N LEU A 146 8.65 -3.47 7.32
CA LEU A 146 8.53 -2.31 6.42
C LEU A 146 7.28 -1.46 6.74
N GLY A 147 6.53 -1.82 7.78
CA GLY A 147 5.34 -1.12 8.23
C GLY A 147 4.10 -1.33 7.36
N GLY A 148 4.25 -1.99 6.21
CA GLY A 148 3.14 -2.29 5.31
C GLY A 148 3.58 -2.83 3.95
N VAL A 149 2.59 -3.22 3.17
CA VAL A 149 2.69 -3.66 1.78
C VAL A 149 1.67 -2.88 0.95
N LEU A 150 2.12 -2.28 -0.15
CA LEU A 150 1.23 -1.78 -1.18
C LEU A 150 0.80 -2.95 -2.05
N ALA A 151 -0.49 -3.28 -2.08
CA ALA A 151 -1.00 -4.39 -2.86
C ALA A 151 -2.00 -3.92 -3.91
N GLY A 152 -1.92 -4.55 -5.08
CA GLY A 152 -2.93 -4.50 -6.13
C GLY A 152 -3.84 -5.70 -6.07
N VAL A 153 -5.16 -5.47 -6.16
CA VAL A 153 -6.18 -6.52 -6.13
C VAL A 153 -7.20 -6.35 -7.26
N GLN A 154 -7.80 -7.44 -7.70
CA GLN A 154 -8.98 -7.45 -8.57
C GLN A 154 -10.24 -7.54 -7.72
N VAL A 155 -11.05 -6.49 -7.75
CA VAL A 155 -12.25 -6.38 -6.91
C VAL A 155 -13.47 -6.95 -7.64
N PRO A 156 -14.18 -7.94 -7.08
CA PRO A 156 -15.47 -8.38 -7.57
C PRO A 156 -16.61 -7.43 -7.15
N GLN A 157 -17.72 -7.44 -7.89
CA GLN A 157 -18.91 -6.64 -7.59
C GLN A 157 -19.41 -6.84 -6.16
N GLY A 158 -19.41 -8.07 -5.64
CA GLY A 158 -19.89 -8.35 -4.28
C GLY A 158 -19.16 -7.57 -3.18
N PHE A 159 -17.88 -7.22 -3.34
CA PHE A 159 -17.18 -6.36 -2.38
C PHE A 159 -17.55 -4.87 -2.51
N MET A 160 -17.96 -4.42 -3.69
CA MET A 160 -18.47 -3.07 -3.89
C MET A 160 -19.80 -2.86 -3.16
N ASP A 161 -20.61 -3.91 -3.04
CA ASP A 161 -21.94 -3.88 -2.43
C ASP A 161 -21.92 -3.94 -0.89
N LEU A 162 -20.77 -4.31 -0.30
CA LEU A 162 -20.61 -4.37 1.16
C LEU A 162 -20.63 -2.97 1.81
N PRO A 163 -21.09 -2.81 3.06
CA PRO A 163 -20.90 -1.59 3.84
C PRO A 163 -19.42 -1.19 4.00
N LEU A 164 -19.14 0.09 4.29
CA LEU A 164 -17.75 0.53 4.53
C LEU A 164 -17.20 -0.18 5.78
N GLY A 165 -15.95 -0.64 5.70
CA GLY A 165 -15.30 -1.38 6.78
C GLY A 165 -15.76 -2.82 6.97
N ALA A 166 -16.72 -3.31 6.19
CA ALA A 166 -17.12 -4.71 6.24
C ALA A 166 -15.98 -5.60 5.74
N THR A 167 -15.80 -6.75 6.39
CA THR A 167 -14.80 -7.76 6.00
C THR A 167 -15.00 -8.18 4.55
N TRP A 168 -13.90 -8.18 3.78
CA TRP A 168 -13.88 -8.76 2.45
C TRP A 168 -13.59 -10.25 2.59
N ASP A 169 -14.64 -11.07 2.49
CA ASP A 169 -14.54 -12.53 2.46
C ASP A 169 -15.13 -13.05 1.14
N TRP A 170 -14.28 -13.65 0.32
CA TRP A 170 -14.65 -14.24 -0.97
C TRP A 170 -15.79 -15.27 -0.88
N ASN A 171 -15.88 -15.97 0.25
CA ASN A 171 -16.91 -16.99 0.47
C ASN A 171 -18.23 -16.39 0.97
N ALA A 172 -18.23 -15.14 1.45
CA ALA A 172 -19.42 -14.45 1.93
C ALA A 172 -20.15 -13.64 0.84
N ILE A 173 -19.54 -13.47 -0.35
CA ILE A 173 -20.16 -12.77 -1.48
C ILE A 173 -20.72 -13.74 -2.52
N SER A 174 -21.86 -13.36 -3.11
CA SER A 174 -22.52 -14.11 -4.19
C SER A 174 -22.07 -13.66 -5.58
N ASP A 175 -21.89 -12.36 -5.81
CA ASP A 175 -21.41 -11.82 -7.08
C ASP A 175 -19.89 -11.69 -7.11
N ARG A 176 -19.24 -12.63 -7.82
CA ARG A 176 -17.78 -12.71 -7.96
C ARG A 176 -17.28 -12.12 -9.28
N LYS A 177 -18.13 -11.43 -10.06
CA LYS A 177 -17.73 -10.83 -11.33
C LYS A 177 -16.70 -9.73 -11.08
N PRO A 178 -15.50 -9.79 -11.68
CA PRO A 178 -14.51 -8.72 -11.58
C PRO A 178 -15.05 -7.41 -12.16
N VAL A 179 -14.87 -6.31 -11.44
CA VAL A 179 -15.32 -4.97 -11.87
C VAL A 179 -14.17 -3.97 -12.04
N GLY A 180 -13.01 -4.25 -11.48
CA GLY A 180 -11.80 -3.45 -11.72
C GLY A 180 -10.68 -3.72 -10.72
N GLY A 181 -9.53 -3.09 -10.96
CA GLY A 181 -8.39 -3.15 -10.08
C GLY A 181 -8.42 -2.09 -8.98
N HIS A 182 -7.98 -2.46 -7.78
CA HIS A 182 -7.86 -1.56 -6.63
C HIS A 182 -6.50 -1.65 -5.97
N ALA A 183 -5.99 -0.52 -5.49
CA ALA A 183 -4.77 -0.47 -4.70
C ALA A 183 -5.13 -0.30 -3.22
N ILE A 184 -4.49 -1.09 -2.36
CA ILE A 184 -4.74 -1.09 -0.92
C ILE A 184 -3.44 -1.05 -0.14
N ALA A 185 -3.48 -0.41 1.03
CA ALA A 185 -2.40 -0.46 2.01
C ALA A 185 -2.66 -1.60 2.99
N VAL A 186 -1.89 -2.68 2.89
CA VAL A 186 -1.95 -3.80 3.84
C VAL A 186 -0.95 -3.54 4.95
N VAL A 187 -1.43 -3.38 6.17
CA VAL A 187 -0.69 -2.77 7.29
C VAL A 187 -0.81 -3.54 8.60
N GLY A 188 -1.53 -4.67 8.58
CA GLY A 188 -1.61 -5.57 9.71
C GLY A 188 -1.95 -7.00 9.28
N TYR A 189 -1.70 -7.95 10.15
CA TYR A 189 -2.06 -9.34 10.00
C TYR A 189 -2.24 -10.05 11.35
N ASN A 190 -2.99 -11.13 11.29
CA ASN A 190 -3.12 -12.14 12.35
C ASN A 190 -3.17 -13.54 11.69
N PRO A 191 -3.32 -14.64 12.45
CA PRO A 191 -3.44 -15.97 11.86
C PRO A 191 -4.59 -16.10 10.86
N GLU A 192 -5.66 -15.33 11.03
CA GLU A 192 -6.87 -15.41 10.22
C GLU A 192 -6.75 -14.65 8.88
N GLY A 193 -6.02 -13.53 8.85
CA GLY A 193 -5.97 -12.68 7.67
C GLY A 193 -5.19 -11.37 7.85
N LEU A 194 -5.62 -10.38 7.08
CA LEU A 194 -4.95 -9.10 6.86
C LEU A 194 -5.85 -7.93 7.25
N PHE A 195 -5.25 -6.95 7.93
CA PHE A 195 -5.83 -5.62 8.12
C PHE A 195 -5.29 -4.68 7.04
N PHE A 196 -6.19 -3.96 6.39
CA PHE A 196 -5.84 -3.05 5.31
C PHE A 196 -6.74 -1.80 5.33
N ASN A 197 -6.28 -0.76 4.66
CA ASN A 197 -7.08 0.43 4.44
C ASN A 197 -7.69 0.43 3.03
N THR A 198 -8.96 0.80 2.94
CA THR A 198 -9.62 1.18 1.69
C THR A 198 -10.78 2.13 1.99
N TRP A 199 -11.03 3.08 1.09
CA TRP A 199 -12.18 4.01 1.16
C TRP A 199 -12.35 4.67 2.55
N GLY A 200 -11.26 5.17 3.12
CA GLY A 200 -11.24 5.84 4.41
C GLY A 200 -11.54 4.98 5.62
N THR A 201 -11.56 3.65 5.48
CA THR A 201 -11.88 2.75 6.59
C THR A 201 -10.85 1.64 6.73
N ARG A 202 -10.55 1.28 7.98
CA ARG A 202 -9.83 0.06 8.33
C ARG A 202 -10.74 -1.15 8.07
N THR A 203 -10.27 -2.07 7.24
CA THR A 203 -11.00 -3.26 6.81
C THR A 203 -10.17 -4.52 7.08
N PHE A 204 -10.81 -5.68 7.06
CA PHE A 204 -10.16 -6.98 7.22
C PHE A 204 -10.48 -7.90 6.03
N MET A 205 -9.56 -8.80 5.68
CA MET A 205 -9.83 -9.90 4.75
C MET A 205 -9.10 -11.18 5.20
N PRO A 206 -9.69 -12.37 5.05
CA PRO A 206 -8.98 -13.63 5.26
C PRO A 206 -7.78 -13.79 4.32
N TRP A 207 -6.75 -14.51 4.74
CA TRP A 207 -5.59 -14.82 3.89
C TRP A 207 -6.01 -15.45 2.55
N SER A 208 -6.98 -16.36 2.59
CA SER A 208 -7.52 -17.03 1.39
C SER A 208 -8.17 -16.05 0.41
N THR A 209 -8.80 -14.98 0.91
CA THR A 209 -9.35 -13.93 0.06
C THR A 209 -8.24 -13.11 -0.58
N PHE A 210 -7.22 -12.71 0.19
CA PHE A 210 -6.08 -11.94 -0.35
C PHE A 210 -5.37 -12.70 -1.47
N THR A 211 -4.98 -13.96 -1.23
CA THR A 211 -4.30 -14.78 -2.24
C THR A 211 -5.18 -15.07 -3.46
N GLN A 212 -6.51 -15.00 -3.33
CA GLN A 212 -7.44 -15.18 -4.44
C GLN A 212 -7.53 -13.94 -5.35
N ILE A 213 -7.38 -12.74 -4.81
CA ILE A 213 -7.69 -11.49 -5.53
C ILE A 213 -6.46 -10.63 -5.83
N ALA A 214 -5.35 -10.80 -5.11
CA ALA A 214 -4.15 -9.99 -5.28
C ALA A 214 -3.36 -10.39 -6.53
N ASP A 215 -3.00 -9.39 -7.35
CA ASP A 215 -2.27 -9.58 -8.61
C ASP A 215 -0.89 -8.90 -8.64
N GLU A 216 -0.58 -8.05 -7.66
CA GLU A 216 0.76 -7.50 -7.42
C GLU A 216 0.92 -7.05 -5.95
N ALA A 217 2.13 -7.10 -5.41
CA ALA A 217 2.44 -6.59 -4.08
C ALA A 217 3.87 -6.04 -4.01
N TYR A 218 4.06 -4.99 -3.21
CA TYR A 218 5.36 -4.32 -3.05
C TYR A 218 5.65 -4.01 -1.58
N GLY A 219 6.83 -4.40 -1.13
CA GLY A 219 7.40 -3.92 0.14
C GLY A 219 8.12 -2.61 -0.09
N LEU A 220 7.90 -1.63 0.80
CA LEU A 220 8.35 -0.25 0.60
C LEU A 220 9.32 0.16 1.68
N LEU A 221 10.42 0.82 1.31
CA LEU A 221 11.39 1.37 2.24
C LEU A 221 11.32 2.89 2.21
N SER A 222 10.95 3.50 3.33
CA SER A 222 10.86 4.97 3.46
C SER A 222 11.66 5.45 4.67
N ARG A 223 12.86 6.01 4.44
CA ARG A 223 13.65 6.66 5.51
C ARG A 223 12.95 7.88 6.12
N GLN A 224 12.08 8.53 5.35
CA GLN A 224 11.44 9.78 5.79
C GLN A 224 10.18 9.54 6.64
N ASN A 225 9.64 8.32 6.63
CA ASN A 225 8.40 7.99 7.33
C ASN A 225 8.51 6.79 8.28
N TRP A 226 9.39 5.83 7.98
CA TRP A 226 9.48 4.55 8.69
C TRP A 226 10.89 4.27 9.21
N ILE A 227 11.25 4.94 10.31
CA ILE A 227 12.55 4.78 10.99
C ILE A 227 12.36 4.85 12.51
N GLY A 228 13.32 4.34 13.29
CA GLY A 228 13.40 4.62 14.72
C GLY A 228 12.51 3.77 15.63
N ILE A 229 11.85 2.71 15.12
CA ILE A 229 11.15 1.72 15.95
C ILE A 229 12.13 0.61 16.34
N PRO A 230 12.56 0.52 17.62
CA PRO A 230 13.53 -0.47 18.05
C PRO A 230 13.08 -1.90 17.76
N GLY A 231 13.97 -2.72 17.19
CA GLY A 231 13.72 -4.12 16.87
C GLY A 231 12.70 -4.37 15.74
N THR A 232 12.20 -3.33 15.07
CA THR A 232 11.15 -3.47 14.05
C THR A 232 11.44 -2.71 12.76
N SER A 233 11.61 -1.38 12.78
CA SER A 233 12.01 -0.66 11.57
C SER A 233 13.51 -0.89 11.32
N PRO A 234 13.97 -1.09 10.07
CA PRO A 234 15.39 -1.18 9.78
C PRO A 234 16.06 0.13 10.23
N ASN A 235 17.00 0.04 11.17
CA ASN A 235 17.81 1.17 11.63
C ASN A 235 19.27 0.91 11.25
N GLY A 236 20.02 1.99 10.99
CA GLY A 236 21.48 1.92 10.77
C GLY A 236 21.90 0.93 9.68
N GLU A 237 22.84 0.05 10.00
CA GLU A 237 23.46 -0.92 9.08
C GLU A 237 22.46 -1.90 8.43
N THR A 238 21.37 -2.25 9.11
CA THR A 238 20.33 -3.13 8.55
C THR A 238 19.58 -2.43 7.42
N PHE A 239 19.29 -1.12 7.55
CA PHE A 239 18.69 -0.33 6.49
C PHE A 239 19.65 -0.20 5.30
N GLU A 240 20.93 0.11 5.55
CA GLU A 240 21.94 0.26 4.48
C GLU A 240 22.20 -1.05 3.73
N SER A 241 22.18 -2.18 4.43
CA SER A 241 22.29 -3.51 3.81
C SER A 241 21.10 -3.81 2.91
N LEU A 242 19.87 -3.57 3.40
CA LEU A 242 18.64 -3.68 2.60
C LEU A 242 18.69 -2.78 1.37
N LEU A 243 19.15 -1.54 1.53
CA LEU A 243 19.22 -0.56 0.45
C LEU A 243 20.28 -0.92 -0.60
N THR A 244 21.46 -1.38 -0.18
CA THR A 244 22.56 -1.77 -1.07
C THR A 244 22.14 -2.93 -1.97
N GLU A 245 21.39 -3.88 -1.44
CA GLU A 245 20.97 -5.06 -2.20
C GLU A 245 19.80 -4.75 -3.14
N VAL A 246 18.82 -3.93 -2.72
CA VAL A 246 17.74 -3.46 -3.59
C VAL A 246 18.25 -2.56 -4.73
N ARG A 247 19.33 -1.80 -4.51
CA ARG A 247 19.97 -0.93 -5.52
C ARG A 247 21.06 -1.63 -6.34
N GLY A 248 21.47 -2.86 -5.98
CA GLY A 248 22.58 -3.59 -6.58
C GLY A 248 22.28 -4.26 -7.93
N LEU A 249 21.18 -3.88 -8.60
CA LEU A 249 20.79 -4.33 -9.94
C LEU A 249 20.86 -3.17 -10.94
#